data_AF-H1G071-F1
#
_entry.id   AF-H1G071-F1
#
_cell.length_a   1.000
_cell.length_b   1.000
_cell.length_c   1.000
_cell.angle_alpha   90.00
_cell.angle_beta   90.00
_cell.angle_gamma   90.00
#
_symmetry.space_group_name_H-M   'P 1'
#
loop_
_entity.id
_entity.type
_entity.pdbx_description
1 polymer ?
#
loop_
_entity_poly.entity_id
_entity_poly.type
_entity_poly.pdbx_seq_one_letter_code
_entity_poly.pdbx_strand_id
1 'polypeptide(L)'
;MILPLWRDHERLAVQCYRMLRHHRALALGPATPLARLERRLLAHWLILARDPASVCPDDGGDLIHVTRCAARWLSTRPPAPEEVRDCLREHPGHPWGWLLEHLPPEHPQPWLEALTPCPTLAPWRWRMLAHLAVPAPEICPAHVPAAPDEALAALRWGADVPWAPADWFRHPDPTLPPEALGWQLRGGLVRGLLPPSRIQRHEASLAGSAQGLRLLGATGLPQVLPRLLDALPEHPAAAWGLALHGTRAATDILIGALADPRALPHALPAFEAVSGLTLPGIQGPRPLSVPSPQEQAMVWWRRVQRDGLGTIPLWQGRPRSHGTLLNWLEAHAGRDTDGPQLLLSLGLGRPLGIPPGAWQNRRHPALRQLRHDT
;
A
#
# COMPACT_ATOMS: atom_id res chain seq x y z
N MET A 1 34.94 -7.89 -16.31
CA MET A 1 35.15 -8.54 -15.00
C MET A 1 33.88 -8.38 -14.13
N ILE A 2 32.76 -9.01 -14.53
CA ILE A 2 31.40 -8.76 -13.96
C ILE A 2 30.85 -9.99 -13.18
N LEU A 3 31.46 -11.16 -13.36
CA LEU A 3 31.09 -12.43 -12.73
C LEU A 3 31.15 -12.47 -11.18
N PRO A 4 32.06 -11.76 -10.47
CA PRO A 4 32.08 -11.78 -9.01
C PRO A 4 30.84 -11.13 -8.38
N LEU A 5 30.44 -9.96 -8.91
CA LEU A 5 29.28 -9.19 -8.42
C LEU A 5 27.95 -9.92 -8.60
N TRP A 6 27.76 -10.62 -9.72
CA TRP A 6 26.53 -11.38 -9.97
C TRP A 6 26.34 -12.52 -8.95
N ARG A 7 27.40 -13.28 -8.67
CA ARG A 7 27.36 -14.38 -7.69
C ARG A 7 27.10 -13.88 -6.28
N ASP A 8 27.62 -12.71 -5.92
CA ASP A 8 27.38 -12.11 -4.61
C ASP A 8 25.94 -11.61 -4.48
N HIS A 9 25.40 -10.95 -5.50
CA HIS A 9 23.97 -10.59 -5.52
C HIS A 9 23.04 -11.80 -5.56
N GLU A 10 23.40 -12.88 -6.27
CA GLU A 10 22.65 -14.13 -6.30
C GLU A 10 22.61 -14.79 -4.92
N ARG A 11 23.76 -14.88 -4.24
CA ARG A 11 23.84 -15.38 -2.86
C ARG A 11 23.00 -14.53 -1.91
N LEU A 12 23.10 -13.21 -2.00
CA LEU A 12 22.33 -12.28 -1.17
C LEU A 12 20.83 -12.34 -1.46
N ALA A 13 20.43 -12.47 -2.73
CA ALA A 13 19.03 -12.64 -3.12
C ALA A 13 18.47 -13.97 -2.62
N VAL A 14 19.20 -15.07 -2.78
CA VAL A 14 18.81 -16.38 -2.26
C VAL A 14 18.70 -16.36 -0.73
N GLN A 15 19.63 -15.69 -0.04
CA GLN A 15 19.53 -15.47 1.40
C GLN A 15 18.29 -14.65 1.77
N CYS A 16 18.06 -13.51 1.12
CA CYS A 16 16.89 -12.67 1.34
C CYS A 16 15.58 -13.42 1.05
N TYR A 17 15.53 -14.23 -0.01
CA TYR A 17 14.38 -15.05 -0.39
C TYR A 17 14.12 -16.18 0.62
N ARG A 18 15.17 -16.86 1.09
CA ARG A 18 15.06 -17.89 2.15
C ARG A 18 14.54 -17.28 3.44
N MET A 19 15.07 -16.12 3.84
CA MET A 19 14.56 -15.37 4.99
C MET A 19 13.09 -14.97 4.77
N LEU A 20 12.73 -14.44 3.60
CA LEU A 20 11.37 -14.06 3.26
C LEU A 20 10.39 -15.24 3.34
N ARG A 21 10.75 -16.39 2.74
CA ARG A 21 9.94 -17.61 2.74
C ARG A 21 9.75 -18.15 4.16
N HIS A 22 10.81 -18.13 4.97
CA HIS A 22 10.74 -18.54 6.37
C HIS A 22 9.82 -17.62 7.18
N HIS A 23 9.95 -16.29 7.03
CA HIS A 23 9.07 -15.33 7.70
C HIS A 23 7.61 -15.41 7.25
N ARG A 24 7.33 -15.69 5.96
CA ARG A 24 5.96 -15.89 5.46
C ARG A 24 5.30 -17.17 6.00
N ALA A 25 6.08 -18.24 6.20
CA ALA A 25 5.57 -19.54 6.65
C ALA A 25 5.25 -19.60 8.16
N LEU A 26 5.93 -18.78 8.98
CA LEU A 26 5.86 -18.93 10.44
C LEU A 26 4.63 -18.31 11.10
N ALA A 27 3.79 -17.53 10.41
CA ALA A 27 2.64 -16.83 11.02
C ALA A 27 2.92 -16.11 12.36
N LEU A 28 4.19 -15.77 12.64
CA LEU A 28 4.71 -15.21 13.89
C LEU A 28 5.24 -13.79 13.67
N GLY A 29 5.13 -12.95 14.72
CA GLY A 29 5.27 -11.48 14.71
C GLY A 29 6.70 -10.88 14.68
N PRO A 30 6.98 -9.84 15.49
CA PRO A 30 7.29 -8.47 15.05
C PRO A 30 8.76 -8.09 14.75
N ALA A 31 9.71 -9.02 14.64
CA ALA A 31 11.14 -8.66 14.59
C ALA A 31 11.76 -8.67 13.18
N THR A 32 11.82 -7.47 12.57
CA THR A 32 12.61 -7.08 11.37
C THR A 32 12.13 -7.64 10.00
N PRO A 33 12.38 -6.93 8.89
CA PRO A 33 11.43 -6.06 8.23
C PRO A 33 11.02 -6.65 6.87
N LEU A 34 9.92 -7.40 6.82
CA LEU A 34 9.55 -8.19 5.65
C LEU A 34 9.51 -7.36 4.35
N ALA A 35 8.99 -6.14 4.36
CA ALA A 35 9.02 -5.33 3.14
C ALA A 35 10.37 -4.68 2.85
N ARG A 36 11.22 -4.44 3.84
CA ARG A 36 12.62 -4.07 3.54
C ARG A 36 13.39 -5.28 3.01
N LEU A 37 13.07 -6.50 3.44
CA LEU A 37 13.56 -7.74 2.83
C LEU A 37 12.99 -7.94 1.43
N GLU A 38 11.70 -7.68 1.20
CA GLU A 38 11.07 -7.73 -0.14
C GLU A 38 11.65 -6.65 -1.05
N ARG A 39 11.89 -5.43 -0.54
CA ARG A 39 12.53 -4.33 -1.28
C ARG A 39 13.99 -4.62 -1.58
N ARG A 40 14.75 -5.18 -0.63
CA ARG A 40 16.14 -5.62 -0.87
C ARG A 40 16.18 -6.81 -1.82
N LEU A 41 15.25 -7.75 -1.69
CA LEU A 41 15.08 -8.86 -2.61
C LEU A 41 14.71 -8.35 -4.00
N LEU A 42 13.80 -7.39 -4.11
CA LEU A 42 13.40 -6.73 -5.37
C LEU A 42 14.59 -6.03 -5.99
N ALA A 43 15.38 -5.30 -5.21
CA ALA A 43 16.59 -4.64 -5.69
C ALA A 43 17.64 -5.66 -6.15
N HIS A 44 17.83 -6.76 -5.43
CA HIS A 44 18.73 -7.84 -5.86
C HIS A 44 18.17 -8.62 -7.06
N TRP A 45 16.86 -8.81 -7.15
CA TRP A 45 16.20 -9.41 -8.30
C TRP A 45 16.27 -8.50 -9.53
N LEU A 46 16.15 -7.19 -9.39
CA LEU A 46 16.44 -6.23 -10.46
C LEU A 46 17.86 -6.41 -10.97
N ILE A 47 18.82 -6.57 -10.05
CA ILE A 47 20.23 -6.79 -10.41
C ILE A 47 20.46 -8.16 -11.08
N LEU A 48 19.63 -9.16 -10.76
CA LEU A 48 19.73 -10.54 -11.25
C LEU A 48 18.78 -10.88 -12.41
N ALA A 49 17.83 -10.02 -12.74
CA ALA A 49 16.80 -10.29 -13.72
C ALA A 49 17.43 -10.32 -15.12
N ARG A 50 17.14 -11.39 -15.86
CA ARG A 50 17.37 -11.48 -17.31
C ARG A 50 16.20 -10.93 -18.13
N ASP A 51 15.05 -10.68 -17.48
CA ASP A 51 13.84 -10.15 -18.10
C ASP A 51 13.29 -8.92 -17.31
N PRO A 52 13.59 -7.69 -17.78
CA PRO A 52 13.28 -6.41 -17.12
C PRO A 52 11.80 -6.06 -17.07
N ALA A 53 11.02 -6.59 -18.01
CA ALA A 53 9.61 -6.22 -18.18
C ALA A 53 8.73 -6.67 -17.01
N SER A 54 9.22 -7.58 -16.17
CA SER A 54 8.52 -8.08 -14.99
C SER A 54 8.66 -7.20 -13.74
N VAL A 55 9.57 -6.21 -13.76
CA VAL A 55 9.94 -5.45 -12.55
C VAL A 55 10.01 -3.93 -12.75
N CYS A 56 10.30 -3.44 -13.96
CA CYS A 56 10.24 -2.00 -14.27
C CYS A 56 8.87 -1.60 -14.86
N PRO A 57 8.35 -0.40 -14.55
CA PRO A 57 7.24 0.17 -15.29
C PRO A 57 7.63 0.35 -16.77
N ASP A 58 6.62 0.30 -17.64
CA ASP A 58 6.67 0.14 -19.11
C ASP A 58 7.54 1.15 -19.92
N ASP A 59 8.20 2.10 -19.26
CA ASP A 59 8.98 3.17 -19.87
C ASP A 59 10.45 2.77 -20.10
N GLY A 60 10.68 1.77 -20.97
CA GLY A 60 11.79 1.67 -21.93
C GLY A 60 13.26 1.92 -21.50
N GLY A 61 13.60 2.07 -20.23
CA GLY A 61 14.98 2.26 -19.78
C GLY A 61 15.81 1.00 -20.00
N ASP A 62 17.03 1.13 -20.52
CA ASP A 62 17.97 0.02 -20.64
C ASP A 62 18.10 -0.66 -19.26
N LEU A 63 17.71 -1.93 -19.16
CA LEU A 63 17.79 -2.73 -17.93
C LEU A 63 19.18 -2.67 -17.29
N ILE A 64 20.22 -2.55 -18.12
CA ILE A 64 21.60 -2.40 -17.65
C ILE A 64 21.75 -1.11 -16.84
N HIS A 65 21.09 -0.03 -17.27
CA HIS A 65 21.08 1.27 -16.58
C HIS A 65 20.36 1.20 -15.23
N VAL A 66 19.16 0.61 -15.19
CA VAL A 66 18.42 0.40 -13.94
C VAL A 66 19.24 -0.44 -12.95
N THR A 67 19.83 -1.53 -13.44
CA THR A 67 20.66 -2.44 -12.63
C THR A 67 21.88 -1.73 -12.05
N ARG A 68 22.58 -0.91 -12.84
CA ARG A 68 23.71 -0.11 -12.37
C ARG A 68 23.28 0.91 -11.32
N CYS A 69 22.15 1.58 -11.52
CA CYS A 69 21.60 2.52 -10.56
C CYS A 69 21.27 1.83 -9.23
N ALA A 70 20.59 0.66 -9.27
CA ALA A 70 20.26 -0.12 -8.08
C ALA A 70 21.51 -0.65 -7.36
N ALA A 71 22.51 -1.15 -8.10
CA ALA A 71 23.77 -1.60 -7.52
C ALA A 71 24.52 -0.46 -6.83
N ARG A 72 24.53 0.73 -7.44
CA ARG A 72 25.14 1.93 -6.84
C ARG A 72 24.38 2.39 -5.60
N TRP A 73 23.05 2.38 -5.64
CA TRP A 73 22.16 2.73 -4.53
C TRP A 73 22.42 1.88 -3.28
N LEU A 74 22.69 0.58 -3.48
CA LEU A 74 22.96 -0.38 -2.41
C LEU A 74 24.45 -0.52 -2.05
N SER A 75 25.34 0.22 -2.71
CA SER A 75 26.78 0.11 -2.49
C SER A 75 27.21 0.82 -1.20
N THR A 76 28.48 0.63 -0.82
CA THR A 76 29.10 1.36 0.30
C THR A 76 29.29 2.85 0.02
N ARG A 77 29.07 3.30 -1.22
CA ARG A 77 29.14 4.71 -1.65
C ARG A 77 27.91 5.04 -2.51
N PRO A 78 26.73 5.25 -1.89
CA PRO A 78 25.52 5.62 -2.61
C PRO A 78 25.70 6.95 -3.37
N PRO A 79 24.86 7.22 -4.40
CA PRO A 79 24.94 8.49 -5.12
C PRO A 79 24.62 9.66 -4.19
N ALA A 80 25.21 10.82 -4.48
CA ALA A 80 24.94 12.04 -3.70
C ALA A 80 23.52 12.55 -4.02
N PRO A 81 22.80 13.16 -3.04
CA PRO A 81 21.48 13.73 -3.28
C PRO A 81 21.41 14.71 -4.45
N GLU A 82 22.45 15.54 -4.62
CA GLU A 82 22.56 16.54 -5.68
C GLU A 82 22.65 15.89 -7.06
N GLU A 83 23.40 14.80 -7.18
CA GLU A 83 23.53 14.05 -8.42
C GLU A 83 22.18 13.45 -8.84
N VAL A 84 21.47 12.86 -7.88
CA VAL A 84 20.15 12.28 -8.15
C VAL A 84 19.14 13.36 -8.54
N ARG A 85 19.16 14.51 -7.84
CA ARG A 85 18.34 15.67 -8.18
C ARG A 85 18.62 16.14 -9.61
N ASP A 86 19.88 16.37 -9.95
CA ASP A 86 20.26 16.93 -11.24
C ASP A 86 19.83 16.03 -12.40
N CYS A 87 20.00 14.72 -12.25
CA CYS A 87 19.57 13.79 -13.28
C CYS A 87 18.07 13.53 -13.32
N LEU A 88 17.34 13.62 -12.21
CA LEU A 88 15.88 13.58 -12.25
C LEU A 88 15.30 14.84 -12.91
N ARG A 89 15.97 15.98 -12.75
CA ARG A 89 15.60 17.24 -13.40
C ARG A 89 15.78 17.15 -14.92
N GLU A 90 16.85 16.53 -15.37
CA GLU A 90 17.14 16.33 -16.80
C GLU A 90 16.30 15.18 -17.40
N HIS A 91 16.07 14.13 -16.60
CA HIS A 91 15.40 12.90 -17.02
C HIS A 91 14.40 12.43 -15.95
N PRO A 92 13.13 12.89 -15.99
CA PRO A 92 12.10 12.48 -15.03
C PRO A 92 11.89 10.96 -14.93
N GLY A 93 12.11 10.22 -16.03
CA GLY A 93 12.05 8.75 -16.06
C GLY A 93 13.31 8.04 -15.55
N HIS A 94 14.27 8.74 -14.95
CA HIS A 94 15.51 8.13 -14.49
C HIS A 94 15.24 7.07 -13.40
N PRO A 95 15.93 5.91 -13.39
CA PRO A 95 15.71 4.84 -12.40
C PRO A 95 15.83 5.27 -10.94
N TRP A 96 16.53 6.37 -10.66
CA TRP A 96 16.61 6.94 -9.31
C TRP A 96 15.26 7.39 -8.76
N GLY A 97 14.31 7.80 -9.60
CA GLY A 97 12.98 8.18 -9.16
C GLY A 97 12.22 7.00 -8.55
N TRP A 98 12.28 5.86 -9.24
CA TRP A 98 11.74 4.59 -8.75
C TRP A 98 12.46 4.13 -7.46
N LEU A 99 13.79 4.25 -7.41
CA LEU A 99 14.57 3.90 -6.21
C LEU A 99 14.21 4.80 -5.02
N LEU A 100 14.01 6.10 -5.21
CA LEU A 100 13.56 7.01 -4.14
C LEU A 100 12.18 6.64 -3.60
N GLU A 101 11.26 6.23 -4.47
CA GLU A 101 9.89 5.85 -4.12
C GLU A 101 9.82 4.49 -3.43
N HIS A 102 10.58 3.50 -3.89
CA HIS A 102 10.46 2.13 -3.39
C HIS A 102 11.56 1.72 -2.40
N LEU A 103 12.68 2.44 -2.40
CA LEU A 103 13.86 2.23 -1.54
C LEU A 103 14.35 3.55 -0.94
N PRO A 104 13.49 4.27 -0.18
CA PRO A 104 13.87 5.55 0.40
C PRO A 104 15.12 5.38 1.30
N PRO A 105 16.03 6.35 1.29
CA PRO A 105 17.27 6.30 2.05
C PRO A 105 17.00 6.30 3.56
N GLU A 106 17.89 5.66 4.33
CA GLU A 106 17.77 5.60 5.79
C GLU A 106 17.84 6.99 6.45
N HIS A 107 18.59 7.90 5.84
CA HIS A 107 18.67 9.32 6.20
C HIS A 107 18.03 10.17 5.11
N PRO A 108 16.74 10.51 5.21
CA PRO A 108 15.98 11.18 4.16
C PRO A 108 16.22 12.70 4.10
N GLN A 109 16.69 13.31 5.19
CA GLN A 109 16.81 14.76 5.32
C GLN A 109 17.69 15.41 4.22
N PRO A 110 18.90 14.92 3.92
CA PRO A 110 19.75 15.51 2.87
C PRO A 110 19.09 15.43 1.47
N TRP A 111 18.25 14.42 1.25
CA TRP A 111 17.54 14.23 0.00
C TRP A 111 16.37 15.19 -0.13
N LEU A 112 15.61 15.41 0.94
CA LEU A 112 14.54 16.40 0.97
C LEU A 112 15.12 17.81 0.75
N GLU A 113 16.24 18.14 1.38
CA GLU A 113 16.94 19.42 1.21
C GLU A 113 17.40 19.62 -0.24
N ALA A 114 17.97 18.59 -0.86
CA ALA A 114 18.38 18.64 -2.26
C ALA A 114 17.20 18.80 -3.24
N LEU A 115 16.07 18.14 -3.00
CA LEU A 115 14.90 18.17 -3.89
C LEU A 115 14.04 19.43 -3.73
N THR A 116 14.00 20.02 -2.53
CA THR A 116 13.18 21.20 -2.19
C THR A 116 13.31 22.39 -3.15
N PRO A 117 14.51 22.81 -3.60
CA PRO A 117 14.64 23.95 -4.51
C PRO A 117 14.15 23.68 -5.95
N CYS A 118 13.71 22.47 -6.30
CA CYS A 118 13.30 22.10 -7.66
C CYS A 118 11.79 21.82 -7.75
N PRO A 119 10.96 22.78 -8.22
CA PRO A 119 9.51 22.60 -8.32
C PRO A 119 9.09 21.41 -9.20
N THR A 120 9.84 21.15 -10.26
CA THR A 120 9.60 19.99 -11.15
C THR A 120 9.80 18.65 -10.45
N LEU A 121 10.53 18.63 -9.33
CA LEU A 121 10.78 17.43 -8.54
C LEU A 121 9.88 17.31 -7.29
N ALA A 122 8.92 18.23 -7.12
CA ALA A 122 8.03 18.25 -5.99
C ALA A 122 7.24 16.93 -5.77
N PRO A 123 6.81 16.17 -6.81
CA PRO A 123 6.18 14.87 -6.60
C PRO A 123 7.07 13.88 -5.84
N TRP A 124 8.38 13.81 -6.14
CA TRP A 124 9.30 12.91 -5.44
C TRP A 124 9.52 13.34 -3.99
N ARG A 125 9.57 14.65 -3.71
CA ARG A 125 9.63 15.16 -2.33
C ARG A 125 8.44 14.65 -1.51
N TRP A 126 7.22 14.74 -2.04
CA TRP A 126 6.03 14.23 -1.37
C TRP A 126 6.03 12.72 -1.20
N ARG A 127 6.46 11.96 -2.22
CA ARG A 127 6.59 10.50 -2.14
C ARG A 127 7.60 10.07 -1.08
N MET A 128 8.73 10.79 -0.95
CA MET A 128 9.70 10.56 0.12
C MET A 128 9.09 10.84 1.51
N LEU A 129 8.38 11.96 1.67
CA LEU A 129 7.69 12.30 2.91
C LEU A 129 6.68 11.22 3.32
N ALA A 130 6.04 10.53 2.38
CA ALA A 130 5.14 9.41 2.64
C ALA A 130 5.81 8.19 3.30
N HIS A 131 7.14 8.15 3.42
CA HIS A 131 7.85 7.11 4.16
C HIS A 131 8.28 7.54 5.57
N LEU A 132 8.05 8.79 5.94
CA LEU A 132 8.55 9.37 7.18
C LEU A 132 7.45 9.49 8.23
N ALA A 133 7.83 9.25 9.48
CA ALA A 133 6.99 9.49 10.66
C ALA A 133 7.20 10.90 11.25
N VAL A 134 7.98 11.76 10.57
CA VAL A 134 8.43 13.05 11.09
C VAL A 134 7.42 14.14 10.73
N PRO A 135 7.07 15.06 11.66
CA PRO A 135 6.35 16.27 11.33
C PRO A 135 7.22 17.18 10.46
N ALA A 136 6.71 17.58 9.29
CA ALA A 136 7.31 18.58 8.43
C ALA A 136 6.29 19.68 8.07
N PRO A 137 5.66 20.35 9.07
CA PRO A 137 4.67 21.39 8.83
C PRO A 137 5.24 22.56 8.01
N GLU A 138 6.55 22.82 8.12
CA GLU A 138 7.25 23.87 7.36
C GLU A 138 7.32 23.60 5.84
N ILE A 139 7.10 22.35 5.41
CA ILE A 139 7.20 21.94 4.00
C ILE A 139 5.81 21.94 3.32
N CYS A 140 4.73 22.15 4.08
CA CYS A 140 3.37 21.94 3.58
C CYS A 140 2.69 23.25 3.13
N PRO A 141 2.33 23.41 1.85
CA PRO A 141 1.63 24.60 1.38
C PRO A 141 0.21 24.68 1.96
N ALA A 142 -0.34 25.89 2.06
CA ALA A 142 -1.68 26.12 2.58
C ALA A 142 -2.79 25.46 1.71
N HIS A 143 -2.53 25.28 0.41
CA HIS A 143 -3.46 24.71 -0.55
C HIS A 143 -2.86 23.48 -1.24
N VAL A 144 -3.74 22.63 -1.76
CA VAL A 144 -3.33 21.49 -2.59
C VAL A 144 -2.59 22.05 -3.81
N PRO A 145 -1.40 21.52 -4.15
CA PRO A 145 -0.68 21.94 -5.35
C PRO A 145 -1.54 21.81 -6.62
N ALA A 146 -1.36 22.72 -7.58
CA ALA A 146 -2.16 22.73 -8.80
C ALA A 146 -1.72 21.68 -9.84
N ALA A 147 -0.43 21.30 -9.83
CA ALA A 147 0.10 20.31 -10.78
C ALA A 147 -0.44 18.90 -10.44
N PRO A 148 -1.04 18.15 -11.38
CA PRO A 148 -1.74 16.89 -11.07
C PRO A 148 -0.90 15.84 -10.34
N ASP A 149 0.35 15.63 -10.77
CA ASP A 149 1.24 14.64 -10.16
C ASP A 149 1.71 15.06 -8.75
N GLU A 150 1.91 16.36 -8.55
CA GLU A 150 2.24 16.90 -7.23
C GLU A 150 1.02 16.84 -6.32
N ALA A 151 -0.17 17.21 -6.81
CA ALA A 151 -1.43 17.13 -6.09
C ALA A 151 -1.70 15.70 -5.62
N LEU A 152 -1.54 14.71 -6.51
CA LEU A 152 -1.70 13.30 -6.17
C LEU A 152 -0.73 12.88 -5.06
N ALA A 153 0.56 13.22 -5.20
CA ALA A 153 1.57 12.85 -4.20
C ALA A 153 1.33 13.55 -2.86
N ALA A 154 0.97 14.84 -2.87
CA ALA A 154 0.64 15.62 -1.69
C ALA A 154 -0.62 15.10 -0.99
N LEU A 155 -1.69 14.78 -1.73
CA LEU A 155 -2.93 14.24 -1.17
C LEU A 155 -2.74 12.83 -0.60
N ARG A 156 -1.94 11.98 -1.27
CA ARG A 156 -1.54 10.66 -0.74
C ARG A 156 -0.87 10.78 0.61
N TRP A 157 0.17 11.62 0.67
CA TRP A 157 0.88 11.89 1.90
C TRP A 157 -0.07 12.50 2.96
N GLY A 158 -0.83 13.53 2.59
CA GLY A 158 -1.65 14.30 3.51
C GLY A 158 -2.82 13.49 4.08
N ALA A 159 -3.40 12.55 3.33
CA ALA A 159 -4.52 11.74 3.80
C ALA A 159 -4.20 10.97 5.09
N ASP A 160 -2.97 10.48 5.23
CA ASP A 160 -2.52 9.65 6.35
C ASP A 160 -1.82 10.43 7.47
N VAL A 161 -1.62 11.75 7.28
CA VAL A 161 -0.82 12.59 8.18
C VAL A 161 -1.68 13.65 8.91
N PRO A 162 -1.77 13.62 10.26
CA PRO A 162 -2.67 14.46 11.05
C PRO A 162 -2.50 15.97 10.86
N TRP A 163 -1.28 16.43 10.57
CA TRP A 163 -0.95 17.85 10.48
C TRP A 163 -1.06 18.40 9.04
N ALA A 164 -1.46 17.60 8.06
CA ALA A 164 -1.82 18.12 6.75
C ALA A 164 -3.00 19.11 6.86
N PRO A 165 -2.99 20.24 6.13
CA PRO A 165 -4.03 21.27 6.25
C PRO A 165 -5.43 20.70 6.03
N ALA A 166 -6.34 20.95 6.96
CA ALA A 166 -7.70 20.44 6.90
C ALA A 166 -8.47 20.93 5.65
N ASP A 167 -8.15 22.14 5.18
CA ASP A 167 -8.80 22.75 4.02
C ASP A 167 -8.53 21.99 2.72
N TRP A 168 -7.43 21.23 2.63
CA TRP A 168 -7.16 20.34 1.49
C TRP A 168 -8.26 19.30 1.30
N PHE A 169 -8.96 18.92 2.36
CA PHE A 169 -9.89 17.80 2.38
C PHE A 169 -11.35 18.21 2.61
N ARG A 170 -11.60 19.48 2.98
CA ARG A 170 -12.94 19.98 3.30
C ARG A 170 -13.81 20.18 2.05
N HIS A 171 -13.17 20.54 0.95
CA HIS A 171 -13.83 20.88 -0.31
C HIS A 171 -13.29 19.97 -1.43
N PRO A 172 -13.94 18.82 -1.69
CA PRO A 172 -13.55 17.93 -2.76
C PRO A 172 -13.57 18.64 -4.11
N ASP A 173 -12.47 18.53 -4.86
CA ASP A 173 -12.34 19.11 -6.18
C ASP A 173 -12.61 18.03 -7.24
N PRO A 174 -13.78 18.08 -7.92
CA PRO A 174 -14.15 17.06 -8.90
C PRO A 174 -13.31 17.13 -10.18
N THR A 175 -12.48 18.17 -10.36
CA THR A 175 -11.58 18.28 -11.51
C THR A 175 -10.28 17.49 -11.33
N LEU A 176 -9.99 17.04 -10.11
CA LEU A 176 -8.84 16.18 -9.85
C LEU A 176 -8.97 14.82 -10.55
N PRO A 177 -7.85 14.22 -10.98
CA PRO A 177 -7.84 12.84 -11.43
C PRO A 177 -8.47 11.90 -10.40
N PRO A 178 -9.18 10.82 -10.82
CA PRO A 178 -9.89 9.90 -9.94
C PRO A 178 -9.10 9.43 -8.72
N GLU A 179 -7.84 9.06 -8.93
CA GLU A 179 -6.95 8.61 -7.86
C GLU A 179 -6.67 9.73 -6.84
N ALA A 180 -6.36 10.95 -7.29
CA ALA A 180 -6.11 12.10 -6.42
C ALA A 180 -7.38 12.50 -5.65
N LEU A 181 -8.53 12.52 -6.32
CA LEU A 181 -9.84 12.75 -5.69
C LEU A 181 -10.12 11.68 -4.61
N GLY A 182 -9.80 10.41 -4.87
CA GLY A 182 -9.91 9.33 -3.90
C GLY A 182 -9.10 9.59 -2.62
N TRP A 183 -7.86 10.07 -2.77
CA TRP A 183 -7.00 10.44 -1.62
C TRP A 183 -7.53 11.68 -0.88
N GLN A 184 -8.06 12.67 -1.60
CA GLN A 184 -8.69 13.84 -0.99
C GLN A 184 -9.94 13.45 -0.16
N LEU A 185 -10.82 12.64 -0.73
CA LEU A 185 -12.04 12.17 -0.07
C LEU A 185 -11.72 11.28 1.14
N ARG A 186 -10.71 10.41 1.04
CA ARG A 186 -10.20 9.64 2.19
C ARG A 186 -9.78 10.55 3.33
N GLY A 187 -8.94 11.55 3.02
CA GLY A 187 -8.43 12.48 4.02
C GLY A 187 -9.56 13.22 4.75
N GLY A 188 -10.63 13.59 4.01
CA GLY A 188 -11.80 14.26 4.56
C GLY A 188 -12.69 13.33 5.39
N LEU A 189 -12.88 12.08 4.95
CA LEU A 189 -13.64 11.06 5.67
C LEU A 189 -12.99 10.74 7.03
N VAL A 190 -11.70 10.41 7.00
CA VAL A 190 -10.93 10.01 8.18
C VAL A 190 -10.90 11.10 9.24
N ARG A 191 -10.89 12.37 8.83
CA ARG A 191 -10.92 13.53 9.73
C ARG A 191 -12.33 13.94 10.17
N GLY A 192 -13.37 13.25 9.71
CA GLY A 192 -14.77 13.63 9.97
C GLY A 192 -15.20 14.93 9.29
N LEU A 193 -14.46 15.43 8.30
CA LEU A 193 -14.79 16.64 7.54
C LEU A 193 -15.84 16.36 6.46
N LEU A 194 -15.92 15.10 6.00
CA LEU A 194 -16.86 14.65 4.98
C LEU A 194 -17.67 13.46 5.52
N PRO A 195 -19.01 13.49 5.47
CA PRO A 195 -19.81 12.31 5.79
C PRO A 195 -19.70 11.26 4.67
N PRO A 196 -19.92 9.96 4.96
CA PRO A 196 -19.91 8.90 3.95
C PRO A 196 -20.80 9.18 2.73
N SER A 197 -21.97 9.79 2.94
CA SER A 197 -22.92 10.16 1.87
C SER A 197 -22.35 11.19 0.88
N ARG A 198 -21.38 12.00 1.30
CA ARG A 198 -20.72 12.96 0.42
C ARG A 198 -19.74 12.26 -0.53
N ILE A 199 -19.11 11.17 -0.10
CA ILE A 199 -18.21 10.36 -0.93
C ILE A 199 -19.00 9.62 -2.00
N GLN A 200 -20.16 9.08 -1.62
CA GLN A 200 -21.06 8.40 -2.56
C GLN A 200 -21.44 9.27 -3.77
N ARG A 201 -21.56 10.60 -3.61
CA ARG A 201 -21.85 11.52 -4.73
C ARG A 201 -20.76 11.51 -5.82
N HIS A 202 -19.55 11.08 -5.47
CA HIS A 202 -18.41 10.97 -6.39
C HIS A 202 -18.18 9.52 -6.89
N GLU A 203 -19.11 8.59 -6.64
CA GLU A 203 -18.96 7.17 -6.99
C GLU A 203 -18.57 6.96 -8.46
N ALA A 204 -19.22 7.66 -9.39
CA ALA A 204 -18.92 7.56 -10.82
C ALA A 204 -17.48 7.97 -11.14
N SER A 205 -16.98 9.05 -10.52
CA SER A 205 -15.61 9.52 -10.67
C SER A 205 -14.60 8.56 -10.03
N LEU A 206 -14.99 7.90 -8.93
CA LEU A 206 -14.11 7.01 -8.16
C LEU A 206 -13.98 5.61 -8.75
N ALA A 207 -14.97 5.16 -9.53
CA ALA A 207 -15.04 3.80 -10.07
C ALA A 207 -13.82 3.42 -10.93
N GLY A 208 -13.15 4.40 -11.55
CA GLY A 208 -11.95 4.19 -12.36
C GLY A 208 -10.63 4.18 -11.57
N SER A 209 -10.67 4.20 -10.24
CA SER A 209 -9.46 4.29 -9.40
C SER A 209 -9.40 3.21 -8.33
N ALA A 210 -8.20 2.66 -8.12
CA ALA A 210 -7.98 1.68 -7.07
C ALA A 210 -8.28 2.26 -5.68
N GLN A 211 -7.83 3.49 -5.41
CA GLN A 211 -8.11 4.15 -4.15
C GLN A 211 -9.60 4.45 -3.96
N GLY A 212 -10.29 4.87 -5.03
CA GLY A 212 -11.72 5.14 -5.00
C GLY A 212 -12.56 3.92 -4.68
N LEU A 213 -12.29 2.78 -5.32
CA LEU A 213 -13.00 1.52 -5.05
C LEU A 213 -12.81 1.05 -3.60
N ARG A 214 -11.59 1.15 -3.05
CA ARG A 214 -11.33 0.85 -1.63
C ARG A 214 -12.09 1.80 -0.70
N LEU A 215 -12.09 3.10 -1.01
CA LEU A 215 -12.77 4.12 -0.22
C LEU A 215 -14.29 3.93 -0.23
N LEU A 216 -14.89 3.61 -1.38
CA LEU A 216 -16.32 3.30 -1.51
C LEU A 216 -16.71 2.17 -0.56
N GLY A 217 -15.93 1.09 -0.53
CA GLY A 217 -16.13 0.00 0.43
C GLY A 217 -16.06 0.45 1.89
N ALA A 218 -15.07 1.26 2.23
CA ALA A 218 -14.88 1.77 3.59
C ALA A 218 -15.98 2.73 4.08
N THR A 219 -16.85 3.24 3.19
CA THR A 219 -18.01 4.05 3.61
C THR A 219 -19.05 3.24 4.38
N GLY A 220 -19.10 1.91 4.19
CA GLY A 220 -20.11 1.02 4.77
C GLY A 220 -21.52 1.23 4.23
N LEU A 221 -21.69 2.02 3.16
CA LEU A 221 -22.98 2.31 2.55
C LEU A 221 -23.42 1.18 1.62
N PRO A 222 -24.58 0.53 1.84
CA PRO A 222 -25.02 -0.60 1.02
C PRO A 222 -25.21 -0.23 -0.46
N GLN A 223 -25.44 1.05 -0.76
CA GLN A 223 -25.65 1.55 -2.11
C GLN A 223 -24.40 1.41 -3.00
N VAL A 224 -23.20 1.27 -2.41
CA VAL A 224 -21.95 1.13 -3.19
C VAL A 224 -21.66 -0.32 -3.60
N LEU A 225 -22.36 -1.30 -3.02
CA LEU A 225 -22.11 -2.72 -3.26
C LEU A 225 -22.29 -3.14 -4.73
N PRO A 226 -23.33 -2.68 -5.47
CA PRO A 226 -23.47 -2.98 -6.89
C PRO A 226 -22.24 -2.52 -7.70
N ARG A 227 -21.74 -1.32 -7.42
CA ARG A 227 -20.55 -0.78 -8.10
C ARG A 227 -19.30 -1.62 -7.85
N LEU A 228 -19.11 -2.05 -6.61
CA LEU A 228 -17.98 -2.90 -6.24
C LEU A 228 -18.09 -4.28 -6.87
N LEU A 229 -19.30 -4.84 -6.99
CA LEU A 229 -19.53 -6.09 -7.70
C LEU A 229 -19.21 -5.94 -9.20
N ASP A 230 -19.71 -4.89 -9.85
CA ASP A 230 -19.51 -4.67 -11.29
C ASP A 230 -18.02 -4.45 -11.63
N ALA A 231 -17.26 -3.79 -10.76
CA ALA A 231 -15.83 -3.53 -10.95
C ALA A 231 -14.93 -4.73 -10.59
N LEU A 232 -15.46 -5.75 -9.92
CA LEU A 232 -14.67 -6.84 -9.35
C LEU A 232 -13.90 -7.69 -10.38
N PRO A 233 -14.48 -8.04 -11.55
CA PRO A 233 -13.78 -8.82 -12.56
C PRO A 233 -12.56 -8.11 -13.17
N GLU A 234 -12.59 -6.77 -13.16
CA GLU A 234 -11.58 -5.94 -13.83
C GLU A 234 -10.56 -5.35 -12.85
N HIS A 235 -10.91 -5.25 -11.55
CA HIS A 235 -10.11 -4.48 -10.61
C HIS A 235 -9.94 -5.15 -9.23
N PRO A 236 -8.70 -5.49 -8.79
CA PRO A 236 -8.47 -6.05 -7.46
C PRO A 236 -8.90 -5.14 -6.31
N ALA A 237 -8.92 -3.83 -6.54
CA ALA A 237 -9.32 -2.84 -5.56
C ALA A 237 -10.81 -2.95 -5.18
N ALA A 238 -11.67 -3.41 -6.08
CA ALA A 238 -13.09 -3.62 -5.79
C ALA A 238 -13.31 -4.78 -4.80
N ALA A 239 -12.56 -5.88 -4.97
CA ALA A 239 -12.53 -6.98 -3.99
C ALA A 239 -12.04 -6.50 -2.62
N TRP A 240 -10.99 -5.66 -2.58
CA TRP A 240 -10.57 -5.01 -1.33
C TRP A 240 -11.62 -4.05 -0.77
N GLY A 241 -12.37 -3.32 -1.61
CA GLY A 241 -13.51 -2.50 -1.19
C GLY A 241 -14.57 -3.34 -0.48
N LEU A 242 -14.98 -4.47 -1.05
CA LEU A 242 -15.93 -5.39 -0.40
C LEU A 242 -15.38 -5.92 0.93
N ALA A 243 -14.08 -6.24 0.98
CA ALA A 243 -13.41 -6.71 2.18
C ALA A 243 -13.44 -5.63 3.29
N LEU A 244 -13.20 -4.38 2.93
CA LEU A 244 -13.24 -3.25 3.86
C LEU A 244 -14.65 -2.91 4.33
N HIS A 245 -15.65 -3.11 3.47
CA HIS A 245 -17.06 -2.88 3.81
C HIS A 245 -17.50 -3.78 4.96
N GLY A 246 -17.02 -5.03 5.01
CA GLY A 246 -17.11 -5.91 6.18
C GLY A 246 -18.53 -6.33 6.61
N THR A 247 -19.58 -5.94 5.87
CA THR A 247 -20.95 -6.40 6.14
C THR A 247 -21.19 -7.78 5.56
N ARG A 248 -22.18 -8.48 6.11
CA ARG A 248 -22.63 -9.77 5.58
C ARG A 248 -22.85 -9.76 4.07
N ALA A 249 -23.54 -8.77 3.53
CA ALA A 249 -23.81 -8.67 2.09
C ALA A 249 -22.51 -8.57 1.27
N ALA A 250 -21.56 -7.75 1.71
CA ALA A 250 -20.24 -7.64 1.05
C ALA A 250 -19.44 -8.95 1.13
N THR A 251 -19.50 -9.66 2.27
CA THR A 251 -18.88 -10.98 2.42
C THR A 251 -19.54 -12.04 1.54
N ASP A 252 -20.87 -12.03 1.44
CA ASP A 252 -21.61 -12.93 0.55
C ASP A 252 -21.21 -12.69 -0.92
N ILE A 253 -21.05 -11.42 -1.34
CA ILE A 253 -20.54 -11.06 -2.67
C ILE A 253 -19.12 -11.59 -2.89
N LEU A 254 -18.20 -11.39 -1.93
CA LEU A 254 -16.82 -11.89 -2.03
C LEU A 254 -16.77 -13.42 -2.15
N ILE A 255 -17.60 -14.13 -1.39
CA ILE A 255 -17.68 -15.60 -1.47
C ILE A 255 -18.27 -16.03 -2.82
N GLY A 256 -19.30 -15.33 -3.30
CA GLY A 256 -19.87 -15.55 -4.63
C GLY A 256 -18.82 -15.42 -5.73
N ALA A 257 -17.99 -14.38 -5.65
CA ALA A 257 -16.92 -14.07 -6.59
C ALA A 257 -15.81 -15.14 -6.65
N LEU A 258 -15.66 -16.01 -5.64
CA LEU A 258 -14.72 -17.13 -5.69
C LEU A 258 -15.11 -18.23 -6.70
N ALA A 259 -16.35 -18.22 -7.22
CA ALA A 259 -16.78 -19.13 -8.27
C ALA A 259 -16.50 -18.61 -9.68
N ASP A 260 -16.37 -17.31 -9.86
CA ASP A 260 -16.17 -16.70 -11.17
C ASP A 260 -14.67 -16.70 -11.51
N PRO A 261 -14.24 -17.36 -12.60
CA PRO A 261 -12.84 -17.40 -13.00
C PRO A 261 -12.18 -16.04 -13.23
N ARG A 262 -12.95 -15.01 -13.66
CA ARG A 262 -12.43 -13.66 -13.89
C ARG A 262 -12.19 -12.91 -12.59
N ALA A 263 -13.12 -13.08 -11.66
CA ALA A 263 -13.10 -12.49 -10.33
C ALA A 263 -12.13 -13.19 -9.36
N LEU A 264 -11.94 -14.50 -9.50
CA LEU A 264 -11.22 -15.35 -8.55
C LEU A 264 -9.81 -14.84 -8.19
N PRO A 265 -8.95 -14.38 -9.13
CA PRO A 265 -7.62 -13.85 -8.81
C PRO A 265 -7.66 -12.63 -7.88
N HIS A 266 -8.76 -11.88 -7.90
CA HIS A 266 -8.96 -10.67 -7.11
C HIS A 266 -9.69 -10.95 -5.79
N ALA A 267 -10.75 -11.76 -5.86
CA ALA A 267 -11.59 -12.12 -4.72
C ALA A 267 -10.84 -12.99 -3.71
N LEU A 268 -9.99 -13.92 -4.17
CA LEU A 268 -9.29 -14.85 -3.29
C LEU A 268 -8.39 -14.12 -2.27
N PRO A 269 -7.42 -13.26 -2.66
CA PRO A 269 -6.59 -12.53 -1.70
C PRO A 269 -7.39 -11.65 -0.73
N ALA A 270 -8.46 -11.00 -1.21
CA ALA A 270 -9.31 -10.16 -0.37
C ALA A 270 -10.11 -10.99 0.65
N PHE A 271 -10.64 -12.15 0.23
CA PHE A 271 -11.33 -13.08 1.11
C PHE A 271 -10.38 -13.65 2.17
N GLU A 272 -9.19 -14.11 1.78
CA GLU A 272 -8.19 -14.61 2.74
C GLU A 272 -7.79 -13.54 3.76
N ALA A 273 -7.65 -12.28 3.30
CA ALA A 273 -7.38 -11.15 4.17
C ALA A 273 -8.50 -10.86 5.18
N VAL A 274 -9.77 -11.07 4.83
CA VAL A 274 -10.92 -10.86 5.74
C VAL A 274 -11.17 -12.07 6.63
N SER A 275 -11.03 -13.28 6.11
CA SER A 275 -11.36 -14.53 6.78
C SER A 275 -10.24 -15.12 7.62
N GLY A 276 -8.99 -14.71 7.36
CA GLY A 276 -7.80 -15.31 7.98
C GLY A 276 -7.55 -16.75 7.55
N LEU A 277 -8.36 -17.26 6.61
CA LEU A 277 -8.19 -18.57 6.02
C LEU A 277 -7.23 -18.48 4.84
N THR A 278 -6.35 -19.47 4.72
CA THR A 278 -5.66 -19.74 3.46
C THR A 278 -6.48 -20.80 2.73
N LEU A 279 -7.02 -20.45 1.57
CA LEU A 279 -7.70 -21.41 0.71
C LEU A 279 -6.66 -21.98 -0.28
N PRO A 280 -6.76 -23.27 -0.65
CA PRO A 280 -5.84 -23.88 -1.62
C PRO A 280 -5.83 -23.10 -2.94
N GLY A 281 -4.69 -22.47 -3.24
CA GLY A 281 -4.50 -21.59 -4.38
C GLY A 281 -4.66 -22.26 -5.75
N ILE A 282 -4.75 -21.43 -6.78
CA ILE A 282 -4.99 -21.74 -8.20
C ILE A 282 -3.72 -22.34 -8.86
N GLN A 283 -2.97 -23.19 -8.16
CA GLN A 283 -1.75 -23.79 -8.71
C GLN A 283 -1.99 -25.26 -9.05
N GLY A 284 -2.18 -25.53 -10.35
CA GLY A 284 -2.23 -26.86 -10.95
C GLY A 284 -3.62 -27.49 -11.08
N PRO A 285 -3.74 -28.60 -11.84
CA PRO A 285 -4.98 -29.35 -11.94
C PRO A 285 -5.37 -29.88 -10.56
N ARG A 286 -6.57 -29.51 -10.09
CA ARG A 286 -7.09 -29.96 -8.79
C ARG A 286 -7.60 -31.40 -8.91
N PRO A 287 -7.35 -32.26 -7.90
CA PRO A 287 -8.06 -33.52 -7.79
C PRO A 287 -9.57 -33.26 -7.62
N LEU A 288 -10.41 -34.07 -8.25
CA LEU A 288 -11.89 -33.95 -8.19
C LEU A 288 -12.47 -34.05 -6.76
N SER A 289 -11.66 -34.44 -5.77
CA SER A 289 -12.05 -34.62 -4.37
C SER A 289 -11.79 -33.41 -3.46
N VAL A 290 -11.15 -32.34 -3.96
CA VAL A 290 -10.87 -31.14 -3.14
C VAL A 290 -11.98 -30.11 -3.35
N PRO A 291 -12.70 -29.68 -2.29
CA PRO A 291 -13.75 -28.69 -2.41
C PRO A 291 -13.22 -27.38 -2.99
N SER A 292 -14.03 -26.72 -3.80
CA SER A 292 -13.67 -25.44 -4.41
C SER A 292 -13.42 -24.36 -3.33
N PRO A 293 -12.64 -23.30 -3.63
CA PRO A 293 -12.44 -22.17 -2.73
C PRO A 293 -13.76 -21.57 -2.23
N GLN A 294 -14.76 -21.47 -3.10
CA GLN A 294 -16.10 -21.02 -2.72
C GLN A 294 -16.76 -21.95 -1.70
N GLU A 295 -16.74 -23.27 -1.92
CA GLU A 295 -17.35 -24.23 -0.99
C GLU A 295 -16.69 -24.18 0.40
N GLN A 296 -15.36 -24.08 0.44
CA GLN A 296 -14.61 -23.93 1.69
C GLN A 296 -14.95 -22.61 2.40
N ALA A 297 -15.00 -21.51 1.66
CA ALA A 297 -15.39 -20.21 2.16
C ALA A 297 -16.83 -20.21 2.72
N MET A 298 -17.75 -20.90 2.05
CA MET A 298 -19.15 -21.03 2.46
C MET A 298 -19.30 -21.87 3.75
N VAL A 299 -18.49 -22.90 3.94
CA VAL A 299 -18.46 -23.68 5.19
C VAL A 299 -17.99 -22.80 6.35
N TRP A 300 -16.89 -22.06 6.16
CA TRP A 300 -16.40 -21.11 7.15
C TRP A 300 -17.44 -20.05 7.48
N TRP A 301 -18.05 -19.46 6.46
CA TRP A 301 -19.00 -18.37 6.64
C TRP A 301 -20.24 -18.80 7.42
N ARG A 302 -20.75 -20.00 7.13
CA ARG A 302 -21.85 -20.60 7.93
C ARG A 302 -21.47 -20.81 9.39
N ARG A 303 -20.22 -21.20 9.68
CA ARG A 303 -19.72 -21.33 11.06
C ARG A 303 -19.67 -19.97 11.76
N VAL A 304 -19.08 -18.97 11.11
CA VAL A 304 -19.00 -17.59 11.62
C VAL A 304 -20.38 -17.00 11.92
N GLN A 305 -21.37 -17.26 11.05
CA GLN A 305 -22.75 -16.82 11.27
C GLN A 305 -23.40 -17.52 12.47
N ARG A 306 -23.17 -18.84 12.65
CA ARG A 306 -23.67 -19.59 13.82
C ARG A 306 -23.09 -19.09 15.13
N ASP A 307 -21.83 -18.69 15.11
CA ASP A 307 -21.12 -18.15 16.27
C ASP A 307 -21.54 -16.68 16.59
N GLY A 308 -22.52 -16.12 15.86
CA GLY A 308 -23.02 -14.76 16.07
C GLY A 308 -22.08 -13.64 15.60
N LEU A 309 -20.99 -13.99 14.92
CA LEU A 309 -19.95 -13.06 14.47
C LEU A 309 -20.25 -12.43 13.11
N GLY A 310 -21.22 -12.95 12.36
CA GLY A 310 -21.58 -12.48 11.01
C GLY A 310 -22.22 -11.08 10.94
N THR A 311 -22.50 -10.46 12.09
CA THR A 311 -22.99 -9.08 12.21
C THR A 311 -21.88 -8.06 12.47
N ILE A 312 -20.67 -8.54 12.79
CA ILE A 312 -19.51 -7.71 13.13
C ILE A 312 -18.53 -7.72 11.95
N PRO A 313 -17.98 -6.57 11.53
CA PRO A 313 -16.93 -6.54 10.53
C PRO A 313 -15.72 -7.38 10.96
N LEU A 314 -15.32 -8.31 10.09
CA LEU A 314 -14.19 -9.20 10.31
C LEU A 314 -12.97 -8.74 9.52
N TRP A 315 -11.79 -8.93 10.10
CA TRP A 315 -10.53 -8.84 9.38
C TRP A 315 -9.59 -9.92 9.86
N GLN A 316 -8.99 -10.67 8.93
CA GLN A 316 -8.23 -11.89 9.17
C GLN A 316 -8.91 -12.90 10.12
N GLY A 317 -10.22 -13.04 10.00
CA GLY A 317 -10.98 -14.06 10.73
C GLY A 317 -11.28 -13.69 12.18
N ARG A 318 -10.98 -12.45 12.59
CA ARG A 318 -11.28 -11.98 13.95
C ARG A 318 -12.19 -10.75 13.95
N PRO A 319 -13.06 -10.63 14.97
CA PRO A 319 -13.74 -9.38 15.27
C PRO A 319 -12.75 -8.24 15.42
N ARG A 320 -13.08 -7.12 14.79
CA ARG A 320 -12.19 -5.97 14.73
C ARG A 320 -12.22 -5.17 16.03
N SER A 321 -11.04 -4.90 16.59
CA SER A 321 -10.82 -3.89 17.63
C SER A 321 -9.69 -2.94 17.20
N HIS A 322 -9.61 -1.73 17.76
CA HIS A 322 -8.50 -0.82 17.44
C HIS A 322 -7.15 -1.41 17.84
N GLY A 323 -7.04 -2.04 19.00
CA GLY A 323 -5.81 -2.67 19.47
C GLY A 323 -5.37 -3.86 18.60
N THR A 324 -6.30 -4.75 18.22
CA THR A 324 -5.97 -5.87 17.33
C THR A 324 -5.55 -5.42 15.95
N LEU A 325 -6.18 -4.37 15.40
CA LEU A 325 -5.82 -3.81 14.10
C LEU A 325 -4.48 -3.07 14.15
N LEU A 326 -4.20 -2.32 15.22
CA LEU A 326 -2.89 -1.70 15.43
C LEU A 326 -1.78 -2.74 15.51
N ASN A 327 -1.94 -3.76 16.36
CA ASN A 327 -0.96 -4.85 16.48
C ASN A 327 -0.76 -5.57 15.15
N TRP A 328 -1.84 -5.74 14.37
CA TRP A 328 -1.79 -6.33 13.05
C TRP A 328 -1.01 -5.46 12.05
N LEU A 329 -1.31 -4.16 12.00
CA LEU A 329 -0.64 -3.19 11.14
C LEU A 329 0.84 -3.13 11.42
N GLU A 330 1.19 -3.11 12.71
CA GLU A 330 2.56 -3.29 13.11
C GLU A 330 3.07 -4.61 12.55
N ALA A 331 2.44 -5.77 12.88
CA ALA A 331 2.89 -7.11 12.47
C ALA A 331 3.18 -7.22 10.96
N HIS A 332 2.40 -6.52 10.15
CA HIS A 332 2.46 -6.56 8.70
C HIS A 332 3.10 -5.31 8.09
N ALA A 333 3.87 -4.54 8.87
CA ALA A 333 4.52 -3.32 8.44
C ALA A 333 5.28 -3.51 7.11
N GLY A 334 4.92 -2.68 6.14
CA GLY A 334 5.43 -2.63 4.77
C GLY A 334 4.81 -3.62 3.77
N ARG A 335 3.86 -4.47 4.17
CA ARG A 335 2.93 -5.08 3.21
C ARG A 335 1.87 -4.07 2.78
N ASP A 336 1.03 -4.44 1.81
CA ASP A 336 -0.21 -3.71 1.55
C ASP A 336 -1.08 -3.75 2.82
N THR A 337 -1.08 -2.63 3.52
CA THR A 337 -1.77 -2.41 4.79
C THR A 337 -2.73 -1.24 4.66
N ASP A 338 -2.98 -0.77 3.44
CA ASP A 338 -3.72 0.45 3.16
C ASP A 338 -5.16 0.38 3.67
N GLY A 339 -5.87 -0.69 3.32
CA GLY A 339 -7.22 -0.94 3.81
C GLY A 339 -7.32 -1.02 5.34
N PRO A 340 -6.52 -1.86 6.01
CA PRO A 340 -6.40 -1.91 7.47
C PRO A 340 -6.07 -0.56 8.12
N GLN A 341 -5.23 0.27 7.52
CA GLN A 341 -4.92 1.61 8.03
C GLN A 341 -6.12 2.54 7.89
N LEU A 342 -6.78 2.53 6.73
CA LEU A 342 -7.99 3.30 6.49
C LEU A 342 -9.05 2.94 7.53
N LEU A 343 -9.30 1.63 7.70
CA LEU A 343 -10.19 1.12 8.73
C LEU A 343 -9.81 1.69 10.10
N LEU A 344 -8.57 1.51 10.57
CA LEU A 344 -8.15 1.98 11.89
C LEU A 344 -8.34 3.49 12.04
N SER A 345 -7.99 4.25 11.00
CA SER A 345 -8.13 5.71 10.98
C SER A 345 -9.59 6.14 11.12
N LEU A 346 -10.51 5.46 10.43
CA LEU A 346 -11.95 5.70 10.55
C LEU A 346 -12.46 5.38 11.95
N GLY A 347 -12.02 4.27 12.53
CA GLY A 347 -12.40 3.88 13.90
C GLY A 347 -11.89 4.85 14.96
N LEU A 348 -10.73 5.47 14.73
CA LEU A 348 -10.16 6.50 15.60
C LEU A 348 -10.66 7.91 15.30
N GLY A 349 -11.37 8.12 14.18
CA GLY A 349 -11.82 9.44 13.73
C GLY A 349 -10.67 10.40 13.39
N ARG A 350 -9.47 9.88 13.09
CA ARG A 350 -8.31 10.69 12.74
C ARG A 350 -7.26 9.89 11.95
N PRO A 351 -6.39 10.56 11.17
CA PRO A 351 -5.25 9.91 10.55
C PRO A 351 -4.31 9.35 11.62
N LEU A 352 -3.62 8.25 11.30
CA LEU A 352 -2.71 7.59 12.26
C LEU A 352 -1.42 8.38 12.49
N GLY A 353 -1.02 9.24 11.55
CA GLY A 353 0.28 9.91 11.58
C GLY A 353 1.46 8.99 11.34
N ILE A 354 1.17 7.82 10.77
CA ILE A 354 2.17 6.82 10.40
C ILE A 354 1.75 6.33 9.02
N PRO A 355 2.37 6.84 7.95
CA PRO A 355 2.05 6.36 6.61
C PRO A 355 2.52 4.90 6.43
N PRO A 356 1.98 4.16 5.45
CA PRO A 356 2.27 2.73 5.26
C PRO A 356 3.75 2.36 5.25
N GLY A 357 4.60 3.21 4.67
CA GLY A 357 6.05 3.01 4.65
C GLY A 357 6.75 3.21 6.01
N ALA A 358 6.18 4.01 6.90
CA ALA A 358 6.78 4.40 8.18
C ALA A 358 6.54 3.38 9.31
N TRP A 359 5.56 2.49 9.17
CA TRP A 359 5.28 1.42 10.15
C TRP A 359 6.51 0.53 10.40
N GLN A 360 7.37 0.36 9.39
CA GLN A 360 8.60 -0.39 9.52
C GLN A 360 9.64 0.34 10.38
N ASN A 361 9.74 1.66 10.21
CA ASN A 361 10.69 2.50 10.94
C ASN A 361 10.32 2.60 12.43
N ARG A 362 9.02 2.62 12.75
CA ARG A 362 8.51 2.62 14.14
C ARG A 362 8.90 1.37 14.94
N ARG A 363 9.20 0.25 14.26
CA ARG A 363 9.62 -1.01 14.88
C ARG A 363 11.09 -1.03 15.26
N HIS A 364 11.88 -0.06 14.79
CA HIS A 364 13.31 -0.02 15.10
C HIS A 364 13.52 0.45 16.56
N PRO A 365 14.16 -0.37 17.43
CA PRO A 365 14.38 -0.01 18.84
C PRO A 365 15.18 1.30 19.01
N ALA A 366 16.09 1.61 18.08
CA ALA A 366 16.91 2.82 18.12
C ALA A 366 16.11 4.13 18.09
N LEU A 367 14.87 4.13 17.58
CA LEU A 367 13.99 5.31 17.59
C LEU A 367 13.06 5.36 18.82
N ARG A 368 13.00 4.30 19.63
CA ARG A 368 12.28 4.32 20.92
C ARG A 368 13.09 4.98 22.03
N GLN A 369 14.42 4.97 21.93
CA GLN A 369 15.30 5.65 22.90
C GLN A 369 15.16 7.18 22.87
N LEU A 370 14.82 7.77 21.72
CA LEU A 370 14.53 9.22 21.62
C LEU A 370 13.19 9.65 22.24
N ARG A 371 12.43 8.73 22.84
CA ARG A 371 11.17 9.01 23.52
C ARG A 371 11.29 9.06 25.04
N HIS A 372 12.50 8.88 25.57
CA HIS A 372 12.79 8.92 27.01
C HIS A 372 13.74 10.06 27.43
N ASP A 373 14.19 10.91 26.49
CA ASP A 373 15.05 12.07 26.75
C ASP A 373 14.35 13.43 26.48
N THR A 374 13.03 13.47 26.65
CA THR A 374 12.22 14.68 26.89
C THR A 374 11.10 14.32 27.86
#